data_AF-A0A1G8EYZ0-F1
#
_entry.id   AF-A0A1G8EYZ0-F1
#
_cell.length_a   1.000
_cell.length_b   1.000
_cell.length_c   1.000
_cell.angle_alpha   90.00
_cell.angle_beta   90.00
_cell.angle_gamma   90.00
#
_symmetry.space_group_name_H-M   'P 1'
#
loop_
_entity.id
_entity.type
_entity.pdbx_description
1 polymer ?
#
loop_
_entity_poly.entity_id
_entity_poly.type
_entity_poly.pdbx_seq_one_letter_code
_entity_poly.pdbx_strand_id
1 'polypeptide(L)'
;MVLPKISKALIFILISIFLSIGIFFLGTPWGYLEHRIKFHDYLEDRYKKEFAIKKISYTFMHGGLYSAEANDVNQPDISFYVGQNYRTKDIEDGYYYTMCHYQANADLAPILESLYPDSKYSIEVLPNDDDKSIFEGSEIPDYRKVTTIILGISLRNVAVTNENELNEVEKAYCLLKSLKDQKLALSNFSVHYKNKTMILNSQDIDLIHDVNDLKNHLDDYR
;
A
#
# COMPACT_ATOMS: atom_id res chain seq x y z
N MET A 1 13.93 45.55 -39.66
CA MET A 1 12.80 44.86 -39.02
C MET A 1 12.73 45.38 -37.57
N VAL A 2 11.84 46.32 -37.28
CA VAL A 2 11.76 46.97 -35.96
C VAL A 2 10.88 46.08 -35.08
N LEU A 3 11.42 45.52 -33.99
CA LEU A 3 10.59 44.78 -33.03
C LEU A 3 9.54 45.73 -32.44
N PRO A 4 8.25 45.34 -32.38
CA PRO A 4 7.21 46.14 -31.77
C PRO A 4 7.54 46.38 -30.28
N LYS A 5 7.48 47.63 -29.84
CA LYS A 5 7.62 47.98 -28.41
C LYS A 5 6.45 47.37 -27.65
N ILE A 6 6.71 46.27 -26.96
CA ILE A 6 5.74 45.64 -26.05
C ILE A 6 5.40 46.67 -24.97
N SER A 7 4.11 46.98 -24.80
CA SER A 7 3.68 47.93 -23.79
C SER A 7 3.89 47.34 -22.39
N LYS A 8 4.23 48.19 -21.41
CA LYS A 8 4.38 47.75 -20.01
C LYS A 8 3.10 47.05 -19.51
N ALA A 9 1.93 47.55 -19.92
CA ALA A 9 0.63 46.97 -19.60
C ALA A 9 0.50 45.52 -20.13
N LEU A 10 0.94 45.25 -21.37
CA LEU A 10 0.90 43.90 -21.94
C LEU A 10 1.80 42.93 -21.17
N ILE A 11 2.98 43.38 -20.72
CA ILE A 11 3.88 42.59 -19.87
C ILE A 11 3.20 42.25 -18.53
N PHE A 12 2.58 43.22 -17.87
CA PHE A 12 1.85 42.99 -16.61
C PHE A 12 0.69 42.00 -16.76
N ILE A 13 -0.05 42.07 -17.87
CA ILE A 13 -1.13 41.12 -18.17
C ILE A 13 -0.57 39.71 -18.35
N LEU A 14 0.50 39.55 -19.14
CA LEU A 14 1.12 38.24 -19.35
C LEU A 14 1.66 37.64 -18.05
N ILE A 15 2.30 38.44 -17.19
CA ILE A 15 2.75 38.02 -15.86
C ILE A 15 1.55 37.58 -15.01
N SER A 16 0.46 38.35 -14.99
CA SER A 16 -0.74 38.03 -14.21
C SER A 16 -1.40 36.74 -14.68
N ILE A 17 -1.49 36.53 -16.00
CA ILE A 17 -2.01 35.28 -16.59
C ILE A 17 -1.11 34.11 -16.20
N PHE A 18 0.22 34.27 -16.33
CA PHE A 18 1.17 33.22 -15.98
C PHE A 18 1.12 32.85 -14.50
N LEU A 19 1.04 33.84 -13.61
CA LEU A 19 0.85 33.62 -12.17
C LEU A 19 -0.49 32.94 -11.87
N SER A 20 -1.56 33.35 -12.54
CA SER A 20 -2.89 32.76 -12.35
C SER A 20 -2.91 31.29 -12.80
N ILE A 21 -2.30 30.96 -13.94
CA ILE A 21 -2.12 29.59 -14.43
C ILE A 21 -1.28 28.79 -13.42
N GLY A 22 -0.17 29.36 -12.95
CA GLY A 22 0.69 28.74 -11.95
C GLY A 22 -0.07 28.39 -10.67
N ILE A 23 -0.81 29.34 -10.11
CA ILE A 23 -1.63 29.13 -8.91
C ILE A 23 -2.73 28.11 -9.17
N PHE A 24 -3.35 28.14 -10.36
CA PHE A 24 -4.41 27.22 -10.72
C PHE A 24 -3.95 25.76 -10.74
N PHE A 25 -2.77 25.50 -11.29
CA PHE A 25 -2.23 24.13 -11.41
C PHE A 25 -1.41 23.67 -10.20
N LEU A 26 -0.73 24.59 -9.52
CA LEU A 26 0.17 24.26 -8.43
C LEU A 26 -0.42 24.58 -7.06
N GLY A 27 -1.49 25.37 -6.95
CA GLY A 27 -1.98 25.89 -5.67
C GLY A 27 -1.21 27.14 -5.23
N THR A 28 -1.62 27.76 -4.13
CA THR A 28 -0.96 28.96 -3.61
C THR A 28 0.23 28.61 -2.71
N PRO A 29 1.34 29.37 -2.73
CA PRO A 29 2.46 29.17 -1.80
C PRO A 29 2.04 29.15 -0.32
N TRP A 30 1.06 29.97 0.05
CA TRP A 30 0.48 29.98 1.38
C TRP A 30 -0.27 28.69 1.71
N GLY A 31 -1.04 28.14 0.76
CA GLY A 31 -1.69 26.85 0.93
C GLY A 31 -0.71 25.70 1.13
N TYR A 32 0.45 25.72 0.47
CA TYR A 32 1.53 24.75 0.73
C TYR A 32 2.02 24.80 2.18
N LEU A 33 2.32 26.01 2.68
CA LEU A 33 2.81 26.21 4.05
C LEU A 33 1.74 25.84 5.08
N GLU A 34 0.51 26.26 4.86
CA GLU A 34 -0.63 25.99 5.73
C GLU A 34 -0.88 24.48 5.85
N HIS A 35 -0.96 23.76 4.72
CA HIS A 35 -1.24 22.32 4.77
C HIS A 35 -0.06 21.51 5.28
N ARG A 36 1.18 21.99 5.10
CA ARG A 36 2.34 21.36 5.74
C ARG A 36 2.22 21.38 7.27
N ILE A 37 1.82 22.53 7.84
CA ILE A 37 1.58 22.66 9.29
C ILE A 37 0.39 21.80 9.71
N LYS A 38 -0.73 21.88 9.00
CA LYS A 38 -1.93 21.09 9.34
C LYS A 38 -1.68 19.58 9.30
N PHE A 39 -0.95 19.08 8.30
CA PHE A 39 -0.62 17.65 8.22
C PHE A 39 0.33 17.23 9.35
N HIS A 40 1.31 18.07 9.68
CA HIS A 40 2.19 17.83 10.82
C HIS A 40 1.40 17.74 12.13
N ASP A 41 0.63 18.77 12.45
CA ASP A 41 -0.15 18.87 13.69
C ASP A 41 -1.17 17.74 13.80
N TYR A 42 -1.84 17.39 12.69
CA TYR A 42 -2.77 16.27 12.64
C TYR A 42 -2.11 14.94 13.00
N LEU A 43 -0.93 14.64 12.42
CA LEU A 43 -0.22 13.39 12.70
C LEU A 43 0.35 13.35 14.12
N GLU A 44 0.91 14.47 14.59
CA GLU A 44 1.44 14.59 15.95
C GLU A 44 0.32 14.44 16.99
N ASP A 45 -0.83 15.07 16.77
CA ASP A 45 -1.97 14.94 17.67
C ASP A 45 -2.55 13.52 17.65
N ARG A 46 -2.68 12.91 16.48
CA ARG A 46 -3.28 11.57 16.34
C ARG A 46 -2.40 10.48 16.94
N TYR A 47 -1.10 10.47 16.62
CA TYR A 47 -0.20 9.36 16.98
C TYR A 47 0.74 9.68 18.15
N LYS A 48 0.77 10.92 18.63
CA LYS A 48 1.67 11.39 19.70
C LYS A 48 3.15 11.11 19.39
N LYS A 49 3.54 11.31 18.13
CA LYS A 49 4.90 11.10 17.59
C LYS A 49 5.31 12.24 16.68
N GLU A 50 6.61 12.37 16.46
CA GLU A 50 7.17 13.35 15.53
C GLU A 50 7.22 12.79 14.11
N PHE A 51 6.72 13.58 13.15
CA PHE A 51 6.66 13.19 11.74
C PHE A 51 7.33 14.24 10.85
N ALA A 52 8.09 13.77 9.87
CA ALA A 52 8.60 14.61 8.81
C ALA A 52 7.60 14.67 7.64
N ILE A 53 7.03 15.85 7.40
CA ILE A 53 6.23 16.10 6.19
C ILE A 53 7.17 16.41 5.02
N LYS A 54 7.11 15.56 3.98
CA LYS A 54 7.89 15.71 2.75
C LYS A 54 7.25 16.76 1.83
N LYS A 55 7.50 16.64 0.52
CA LYS A 55 6.98 17.56 -0.48
C LYS A 55 5.45 17.48 -0.55
N ILE A 56 4.81 18.62 -0.30
CA ILE A 56 3.38 18.80 -0.52
C ILE A 56 3.11 18.79 -2.03
N SER A 57 1.99 18.21 -2.42
CA SER A 57 1.43 18.17 -3.77
C SER A 57 0.05 18.80 -3.76
N TYR A 58 -0.36 19.36 -4.90
CA TYR A 58 -1.67 19.98 -5.08
C TYR A 58 -2.36 19.40 -6.31
N THR A 59 -3.64 19.08 -6.17
CA THR A 59 -4.48 18.56 -7.25
C THR A 59 -5.72 19.42 -7.44
N PHE A 60 -5.79 20.14 -8.57
CA PHE A 60 -6.94 20.98 -8.90
C PHE A 60 -8.22 20.17 -9.23
N MET A 61 -8.08 19.06 -9.96
CA MET A 61 -9.19 18.29 -10.57
C MET A 61 -10.28 17.82 -9.57
N HIS A 62 -9.96 17.77 -8.28
CA HIS A 62 -10.88 17.34 -7.21
C HIS A 62 -11.21 18.49 -6.24
N GLY A 63 -11.26 19.71 -6.75
CA GLY A 63 -11.60 20.91 -5.96
C GLY A 63 -10.45 21.35 -5.07
N GLY A 64 -9.23 21.35 -5.61
CA GLY A 64 -8.02 21.89 -4.97
C GLY A 64 -7.64 21.17 -3.68
N LEU A 65 -7.13 19.94 -3.80
CA LEU A 65 -6.69 19.13 -2.66
C LEU A 65 -5.18 19.20 -2.48
N TYR A 66 -4.75 19.31 -1.23
CA TYR A 66 -3.36 19.16 -0.83
C TYR A 66 -3.11 17.74 -0.29
N SER A 67 -1.93 17.22 -0.55
CA SER A 67 -1.43 15.96 0.01
C SER A 67 0.09 15.99 0.15
N ALA A 68 0.65 15.05 0.88
CA ALA A 68 2.07 14.85 1.05
C ALA A 68 2.38 13.37 1.26
N GLU A 69 3.67 13.05 1.16
CA GLU A 69 4.22 11.92 1.89
C GLU A 69 4.70 12.40 3.27
N ALA A 70 4.60 11.51 4.26
CA ALA A 70 5.17 11.68 5.58
C ALA A 70 5.91 10.41 6.02
N ASN A 71 6.80 10.54 6.99
CA ASN A 71 7.46 9.43 7.67
C ASN A 71 7.65 9.77 9.15
N ASP A 72 7.65 8.75 10.01
CA ASP A 72 8.10 8.89 11.40
C ASP A 72 9.59 9.29 11.37
N VAL A 73 9.99 10.26 12.19
CA VAL A 73 11.40 10.70 12.25
C VAL A 73 12.33 9.55 12.68
N ASN A 74 11.83 8.61 13.48
CA ASN A 74 12.57 7.44 13.94
C ASN A 74 12.59 6.29 12.91
N GLN A 75 11.77 6.36 11.85
CA GLN A 75 11.68 5.35 10.80
C GLN A 75 11.57 6.02 9.41
N PRO A 76 12.63 6.70 8.95
CA PRO A 76 12.59 7.52 7.74
C PRO A 76 12.39 6.73 6.44
N ASP A 77 12.70 5.43 6.46
CA ASP A 77 12.53 4.54 5.30
C ASP A 77 11.08 4.16 5.04
N ILE A 78 10.18 4.36 6.02
CA ILE A 78 8.76 4.04 5.92
C ILE A 78 7.97 5.31 5.62
N SER A 79 7.54 5.45 4.37
CA SER A 79 6.79 6.61 3.90
C SER A 79 5.32 6.26 3.65
N PHE A 80 4.42 7.16 4.04
CA PHE A 80 2.99 6.99 3.90
C PHE A 80 2.32 8.28 3.42
N TYR A 81 1.11 8.15 2.89
CA TYR A 81 0.30 9.26 2.41
C TYR A 81 -0.31 10.04 3.59
N VAL A 82 -0.37 11.36 3.48
CA VAL A 82 -1.26 12.22 4.27
C VAL A 82 -1.87 13.27 3.35
N GLY A 83 -3.16 13.55 3.48
CA GLY A 83 -3.79 14.52 2.59
C GLY A 83 -5.26 14.70 2.85
N GLN A 84 -5.92 15.43 1.97
CA GLN A 84 -7.32 15.78 2.13
C GLN A 84 -8.25 14.81 1.41
N ASN A 85 -9.27 14.32 2.12
CA ASN A 85 -10.35 13.56 1.54
C ASN A 85 -11.10 14.39 0.49
N TYR A 86 -11.35 13.83 -0.69
CA TYR A 86 -11.95 14.59 -1.78
C TYR A 86 -13.41 15.04 -1.52
N ARG A 87 -14.16 14.29 -0.69
CA ARG A 87 -15.56 14.59 -0.37
C ARG A 87 -15.68 15.52 0.82
N THR A 88 -15.03 15.17 1.93
CA THR A 88 -15.22 15.89 3.21
C THR A 88 -14.21 17.01 3.41
N LYS A 89 -13.07 16.97 2.69
CA LYS A 89 -11.91 17.86 2.85
C LYS A 89 -11.16 17.70 4.18
N ASP A 90 -11.57 16.75 5.01
CA ASP A 90 -10.86 16.37 6.23
C ASP A 90 -9.50 15.75 5.89
N ILE A 91 -8.58 15.80 6.85
CA ILE A 91 -7.27 15.18 6.70
C ILE A 91 -7.40 13.69 6.98
N GLU A 92 -6.87 12.88 6.08
CA GLU A 92 -6.74 11.43 6.20
C GLU A 92 -5.28 11.04 5.94
N ASP A 93 -4.88 9.88 6.46
CA ASP A 93 -3.53 9.37 6.32
C ASP A 93 -3.49 7.86 6.13
N GLY A 94 -2.37 7.38 5.61
CA GLY A 94 -2.08 5.97 5.41
C GLY A 94 -1.15 5.36 6.45
N TYR A 95 -0.84 6.04 7.56
CA TYR A 95 0.20 5.59 8.51
C TYR A 95 -0.08 4.18 9.03
N TYR A 96 -1.31 3.95 9.49
CA TYR A 96 -1.74 2.65 9.99
C TYR A 96 -1.56 1.55 8.93
N TYR A 97 -2.09 1.77 7.73
CA TYR A 97 -2.03 0.79 6.65
C TYR A 97 -0.58 0.46 6.30
N THR A 98 0.25 1.49 6.14
CA THR A 98 1.68 1.33 5.85
C THR A 98 2.40 0.57 6.96
N MET A 99 2.09 0.83 8.23
CA MET A 99 2.74 0.14 9.35
C MET A 99 2.31 -1.32 9.49
N CYS A 100 1.03 -1.63 9.32
CA CYS A 100 0.56 -3.02 9.29
C CYS A 100 1.20 -3.80 8.12
N HIS A 101 1.32 -3.16 6.95
CA HIS A 101 1.98 -3.76 5.80
C HIS A 101 3.47 -3.98 6.04
N TYR A 102 4.14 -3.03 6.69
CA TYR A 102 5.53 -3.17 7.10
C TYR A 102 5.74 -4.34 8.07
N GLN A 103 4.91 -4.45 9.12
CA GLN A 103 4.96 -5.58 10.06
C GLN A 103 4.75 -6.92 9.35
N ALA A 104 3.72 -7.02 8.51
CA ALA A 104 3.42 -8.25 7.76
C ALA A 104 4.57 -8.66 6.83
N ASN A 105 5.20 -7.70 6.15
CA ASN A 105 6.36 -7.98 5.29
C ASN A 105 7.57 -8.42 6.11
N ALA A 106 7.88 -7.74 7.21
CA ALA A 106 9.01 -8.11 8.07
C ALA A 106 8.88 -9.53 8.62
N ASP A 107 7.66 -9.95 8.94
CA ASP A 107 7.37 -11.28 9.50
C ASP A 107 7.34 -12.39 8.44
N LEU A 108 6.76 -12.11 7.26
CA LEU A 108 6.50 -13.13 6.24
C LEU A 108 7.59 -13.25 5.18
N ALA A 109 8.33 -12.17 4.88
CA ALA A 109 9.38 -12.20 3.87
C ALA A 109 10.44 -13.30 4.14
N PRO A 110 10.96 -13.50 5.37
CA PRO A 110 11.94 -14.55 5.62
C PRO A 110 11.42 -15.97 5.34
N ILE A 111 10.13 -16.21 5.57
CA ILE A 111 9.48 -17.51 5.32
C ILE A 111 9.36 -17.73 3.81
N LEU A 112 8.90 -16.70 3.10
CA LEU A 112 8.74 -16.73 1.64
C LEU A 112 10.08 -16.89 0.93
N GLU A 113 11.10 -16.15 1.35
CA GLU A 113 12.45 -16.23 0.78
C GLU A 113 13.13 -17.56 1.09
N SER A 114 12.86 -18.15 2.26
CA SER A 114 13.36 -19.50 2.58
C SER A 114 12.73 -20.58 1.70
N LEU A 115 11.45 -20.48 1.37
CA LEU A 115 10.75 -21.48 0.56
C LEU A 115 10.89 -21.22 -0.95
N TYR A 116 11.04 -19.96 -1.34
CA TYR A 116 11.02 -19.49 -2.72
C TYR A 116 12.07 -18.37 -2.96
N PRO A 117 13.38 -18.69 -2.89
CA PRO A 117 14.48 -17.71 -2.83
C PRO A 117 14.68 -16.80 -4.04
N ASP A 118 13.99 -17.04 -5.17
CA ASP A 118 14.07 -16.20 -6.39
C ASP A 118 12.67 -15.82 -6.91
N SER A 119 11.67 -15.86 -6.03
CA SER A 119 10.29 -15.57 -6.39
C SER A 119 9.94 -14.10 -6.21
N LYS A 120 8.95 -13.64 -6.98
CA LYS A 120 8.25 -12.41 -6.66
C LYS A 120 7.02 -12.76 -5.84
N TYR A 121 6.81 -12.09 -4.73
CA TYR A 121 5.62 -12.25 -3.91
C TYR A 121 4.97 -10.90 -3.62
N SER A 122 3.69 -10.94 -3.29
CA SER A 122 2.90 -9.81 -2.81
C SER A 122 2.23 -10.21 -1.51
N ILE A 123 2.37 -9.36 -0.49
CA ILE A 123 1.67 -9.48 0.78
C ILE A 123 0.81 -8.22 0.89
N GLU A 124 -0.49 -8.33 0.67
CA GLU A 124 -1.41 -7.23 0.91
C GLU A 124 -2.14 -7.47 2.23
N VAL A 125 -2.36 -6.40 2.99
CA VAL A 125 -3.08 -6.43 4.26
C VAL A 125 -4.33 -5.60 4.11
N LEU A 126 -5.48 -6.21 4.35
CA LEU A 126 -6.77 -5.56 4.36
C LEU A 126 -7.23 -5.38 5.80
N PRO A 127 -7.74 -4.20 6.19
CA PRO A 127 -8.51 -4.05 7.42
C PRO A 127 -9.57 -5.13 7.57
N ASN A 128 -9.75 -5.65 8.78
CA ASN A 128 -10.96 -6.43 9.06
C ASN A 128 -12.17 -5.49 9.03
N ASP A 129 -13.21 -5.84 8.26
CA ASP A 129 -14.37 -4.98 8.00
C ASP A 129 -15.17 -4.61 9.27
N ASP A 130 -14.99 -5.37 10.35
CA ASP A 130 -15.86 -5.34 11.52
C ASP A 130 -15.52 -4.24 12.54
N ASP A 131 -14.34 -3.61 12.48
CA ASP A 131 -13.96 -2.61 13.48
C ASP A 131 -13.10 -1.47 12.91
N LYS A 132 -13.74 -0.34 12.61
CA LYS A 132 -13.01 0.88 12.20
C LYS A 132 -12.39 1.64 13.37
N SER A 133 -12.76 1.33 14.61
CA SER A 133 -12.24 2.03 15.80
C SER A 133 -10.77 1.74 16.05
N ILE A 134 -10.26 0.62 15.52
CA ILE A 134 -8.83 0.28 15.56
C ILE A 134 -7.95 1.31 14.85
N PHE A 135 -8.51 2.05 13.88
CA PHE A 135 -7.80 3.11 13.18
C PHE A 135 -7.82 4.43 13.95
N GLU A 136 -8.65 4.58 14.97
CA GLU A 136 -8.80 5.82 15.75
C GLU A 136 -7.78 5.93 16.90
N GLY A 137 -7.03 4.87 17.18
CA GLY A 137 -6.00 4.84 18.21
C GLY A 137 -4.67 5.49 17.79
N SER A 138 -3.92 5.96 18.78
CA SER A 138 -2.56 6.50 18.60
C SER A 138 -1.50 5.42 18.46
N GLU A 139 -1.78 4.21 18.96
CA GLU A 139 -0.88 3.07 18.90
C GLU A 139 -1.16 2.20 17.68
N ILE A 140 -0.11 1.71 17.04
CA ILE A 140 -0.23 0.78 15.92
C ILE A 140 -0.43 -0.63 16.49
N PRO A 141 -1.57 -1.27 16.25
CA PRO A 141 -1.82 -2.62 16.70
C PRO A 141 -0.94 -3.64 15.96
N ASP A 142 -0.86 -4.83 16.54
CA ASP A 142 -0.30 -6.01 15.88
C ASP A 142 -1.19 -6.40 14.69
N TYR A 143 -0.64 -6.33 13.47
CA TYR A 143 -1.37 -6.57 12.22
C TYR A 143 -2.16 -7.88 12.23
N ARG A 144 -1.69 -8.92 12.93
CA ARG A 144 -2.32 -10.25 12.99
C ARG A 144 -3.72 -10.23 13.61
N LYS A 145 -4.04 -9.21 14.41
CA LYS A 145 -5.33 -9.08 15.12
C LYS A 145 -6.37 -8.27 14.35
N VAL A 146 -5.91 -7.44 13.42
CA VAL A 146 -6.68 -6.33 12.86
C VAL A 146 -6.78 -6.37 11.34
N THR A 147 -6.04 -7.28 10.71
CA THR A 147 -6.01 -7.41 9.26
C THR A 147 -6.24 -8.84 8.80
N THR A 148 -6.67 -8.93 7.56
CA THR A 148 -6.67 -10.15 6.76
C THR A 148 -5.63 -10.01 5.66
N ILE A 149 -4.94 -11.10 5.33
CA ILE A 149 -3.83 -11.12 4.39
C ILE A 149 -4.26 -11.72 3.05
N ILE A 150 -3.85 -11.04 1.97
CA ILE A 150 -3.80 -11.59 0.63
C ILE A 150 -2.33 -11.91 0.34
N LEU A 151 -2.03 -13.18 0.14
CA LEU A 151 -0.69 -13.63 -0.24
C LEU A 151 -0.70 -14.18 -1.66
N GLY A 152 0.15 -13.62 -2.51
CA GLY A 152 0.37 -14.11 -3.87
C GLY A 152 1.85 -14.35 -4.15
N ILE A 153 2.18 -15.50 -4.74
CA ILE A 153 3.54 -15.87 -5.12
C ILE A 153 3.58 -16.12 -6.62
N SER A 154 4.58 -15.58 -7.31
CA SER A 154 4.77 -15.68 -8.75
C SER A 154 6.08 -16.40 -9.08
N LEU A 155 5.96 -17.63 -9.55
CA LEU A 155 7.03 -18.56 -9.93
C LEU A 155 7.08 -18.74 -11.46
N ARG A 156 7.29 -17.64 -12.20
CA ARG A 156 7.24 -17.62 -13.68
C ARG A 156 8.24 -18.56 -14.37
N ASN A 157 9.30 -18.95 -13.66
CA ASN A 157 10.36 -19.82 -14.18
C ASN A 157 10.19 -21.29 -13.77
N VAL A 158 9.21 -21.60 -12.92
CA VAL A 158 8.97 -22.96 -12.43
C VAL A 158 7.77 -23.53 -13.18
N ALA A 159 7.99 -24.59 -13.96
CA ALA A 159 6.90 -25.36 -14.54
C ALA A 159 6.59 -26.56 -13.64
N VAL A 160 5.31 -26.83 -13.43
CA VAL A 160 4.86 -28.01 -12.72
C VAL A 160 4.73 -29.16 -13.71
N THR A 161 5.46 -30.23 -13.45
CA THR A 161 5.51 -31.48 -14.22
C THR A 161 5.16 -32.65 -13.29
N ASN A 162 4.89 -33.82 -13.85
CA ASN A 162 4.63 -35.03 -13.05
C ASN A 162 5.79 -35.38 -12.09
N GLU A 163 7.01 -34.94 -12.39
CA GLU A 163 8.21 -35.23 -11.58
C GLU A 163 8.34 -34.31 -10.35
N ASN A 164 7.88 -33.06 -10.44
CA ASN A 164 8.03 -32.07 -9.36
C ASN A 164 6.70 -31.64 -8.71
N GLU A 165 5.56 -32.07 -9.24
CA GLU A 165 4.23 -31.67 -8.77
C GLU A 165 4.06 -31.85 -7.26
N LEU A 166 4.39 -33.04 -6.73
CA LEU A 166 4.24 -33.31 -5.30
C LEU A 166 5.10 -32.34 -4.46
N ASN A 167 6.35 -32.11 -4.86
CA ASN A 167 7.25 -31.20 -4.17
C ASN A 167 6.75 -29.75 -4.17
N GLU A 168 6.19 -29.27 -5.28
CA GLU A 168 5.66 -27.91 -5.36
C GLU A 168 4.36 -27.75 -4.54
N VAL A 169 3.49 -28.77 -4.53
CA VAL A 169 2.30 -28.77 -3.65
C VAL A 169 2.71 -28.86 -2.17
N GLU A 170 3.69 -29.69 -1.81
CA GLU A 170 4.20 -29.79 -0.44
C GLU A 170 4.79 -28.48 0.06
N LYS A 171 5.55 -27.76 -0.77
CA LYS A 171 6.07 -26.42 -0.43
C LYS A 171 4.94 -25.43 -0.16
N ALA A 172 3.94 -25.38 -1.05
CA ALA A 172 2.78 -24.50 -0.89
C ALA A 172 1.99 -24.85 0.38
N TYR A 173 1.81 -26.13 0.68
CA TYR A 173 1.17 -26.61 1.91
C TYR A 173 1.97 -26.24 3.16
N CYS A 174 3.30 -26.41 3.14
CA CYS A 174 4.16 -26.02 4.26
C CYS A 174 4.06 -24.53 4.55
N LEU A 175 4.01 -23.69 3.51
CA LEU A 175 3.78 -22.27 3.67
C LEU A 175 2.40 -21.99 4.27
N LEU A 176 1.33 -22.53 3.68
CA LEU A 176 -0.04 -22.31 4.15
C LEU A 176 -0.20 -22.74 5.62
N LYS A 177 0.35 -23.90 5.98
CA LYS A 177 0.36 -24.39 7.35
C LYS A 177 1.10 -23.45 8.30
N SER A 178 2.28 -22.96 7.90
CA SER A 178 3.06 -22.01 8.71
C SER A 178 2.28 -20.71 8.97
N LEU A 179 1.52 -20.22 7.98
CA LEU A 179 0.65 -19.05 8.14
C LEU A 179 -0.52 -19.32 9.10
N LYS A 180 -1.15 -20.50 8.98
CA LYS A 180 -2.24 -20.96 9.88
C LYS A 180 -1.74 -21.13 11.31
N ASP A 181 -0.56 -21.70 11.51
CA ASP A 181 0.05 -21.91 12.83
C ASP A 181 0.38 -20.57 13.53
N GLN A 182 0.69 -19.54 12.74
CA GLN A 182 0.84 -18.16 13.23
C GLN A 182 -0.49 -17.45 13.49
N LYS A 183 -1.62 -18.13 13.28
CA LYS A 183 -3.00 -17.61 13.45
C LYS A 183 -3.28 -16.38 12.60
N LEU A 184 -2.72 -16.33 11.39
CA LEU A 184 -2.99 -15.25 10.44
C LEU A 184 -4.35 -15.48 9.78
N ALA A 185 -5.18 -14.44 9.75
CA ALA A 185 -6.39 -14.43 8.93
C ALA A 185 -5.98 -14.26 7.46
N LEU A 186 -6.39 -15.19 6.59
CA LEU A 186 -6.09 -15.17 5.17
C LEU A 186 -7.38 -15.03 4.37
N SER A 187 -7.49 -14.02 3.51
CA SER A 187 -8.60 -13.93 2.55
C SER A 187 -8.26 -14.68 1.27
N ASN A 188 -6.99 -14.66 0.89
CA ASN A 188 -6.50 -15.26 -0.34
C ASN A 188 -5.08 -15.81 -0.17
N PHE A 189 -4.87 -16.97 -0.77
CA PHE A 189 -3.56 -17.58 -0.91
C PHE A 189 -3.41 -18.04 -2.36
N SER A 190 -2.39 -17.55 -3.06
CA SER A 190 -2.13 -17.98 -4.43
C SER A 190 -0.65 -18.25 -4.73
N VAL A 191 -0.44 -19.27 -5.56
CA VAL A 191 0.86 -19.61 -6.14
C VAL A 191 0.69 -19.77 -7.64
N HIS A 192 1.32 -18.88 -8.41
CA HIS A 192 1.27 -18.85 -9.86
C HIS A 192 2.56 -19.40 -10.44
N TYR A 193 2.49 -20.60 -11.01
CA TYR A 193 3.58 -21.25 -11.74
C TYR A 193 3.57 -20.83 -13.21
N LYS A 194 4.55 -21.29 -13.99
CA LYS A 194 4.63 -21.02 -15.43
C LYS A 194 3.43 -21.57 -16.21
N ASN A 195 2.93 -22.74 -15.84
CA ASN A 195 1.90 -23.49 -16.57
C ASN A 195 0.68 -23.87 -15.73
N LYS A 196 0.72 -23.62 -14.41
CA LYS A 196 -0.33 -23.95 -13.46
C LYS A 196 -0.54 -22.84 -12.45
N THR A 197 -1.66 -22.86 -11.76
CA THR A 197 -1.97 -21.94 -10.67
C THR A 197 -2.64 -22.67 -9.53
N MET A 198 -2.43 -22.15 -8.33
CA MET A 198 -3.14 -22.55 -7.12
C MET A 198 -3.74 -21.30 -6.54
N ILE A 199 -5.06 -21.26 -6.37
CA ILE A 199 -5.77 -20.09 -5.84
C ILE A 199 -6.79 -20.59 -4.83
N LEU A 200 -6.65 -20.13 -3.60
CA LEU A 200 -7.57 -20.40 -2.51
C LEU A 200 -8.19 -19.08 -2.05
N ASN A 201 -9.50 -19.07 -1.86
CA ASN A 201 -10.18 -18.03 -1.10
C ASN A 201 -10.26 -18.44 0.38
N SER A 202 -10.76 -17.55 1.25
CA SER A 202 -10.91 -17.80 2.69
C SER A 202 -11.63 -19.12 3.01
N GLN A 203 -12.68 -19.49 2.28
CA GLN A 203 -13.42 -20.73 2.52
C GLN A 203 -12.59 -21.97 2.15
N ASP A 204 -11.88 -21.91 1.02
CA ASP A 204 -11.01 -23.02 0.60
C ASP A 204 -9.87 -23.23 1.60
N ILE A 205 -9.26 -22.14 2.10
CA ILE A 205 -8.15 -22.18 3.06
C ILE A 205 -8.50 -22.94 4.34
N ASP A 206 -9.72 -22.76 4.84
CA ASP A 206 -10.20 -23.43 6.05
C ASP A 206 -10.37 -24.94 5.84
N LEU A 207 -10.69 -25.36 4.62
CA LEU A 207 -10.88 -26.75 4.23
C LEU A 207 -9.57 -27.50 3.95
N ILE A 208 -8.44 -26.79 3.78
CA ILE A 208 -7.14 -27.45 3.58
C ILE A 208 -6.62 -27.98 4.92
N HIS A 209 -6.61 -29.30 5.06
CA HIS A 209 -6.07 -30.01 6.21
C HIS A 209 -4.79 -30.77 5.87
N ASP A 210 -4.64 -31.27 4.64
CA ASP A 210 -3.45 -31.96 4.17
C ASP A 210 -3.03 -31.58 2.72
N VAL A 211 -1.95 -32.20 2.25
CA VAL A 211 -1.33 -31.96 0.93
C VAL A 211 -2.28 -32.37 -0.21
N ASN A 212 -3.09 -33.41 -0.03
CA ASN A 212 -4.02 -33.89 -1.06
C ASN A 212 -5.19 -32.91 -1.23
N ASP A 213 -5.67 -32.31 -0.14
CA ASP A 213 -6.67 -31.25 -0.21
C ASP A 213 -6.16 -30.12 -1.12
N LEU A 214 -4.93 -29.66 -0.85
CA LEU A 214 -4.32 -28.56 -1.60
C LEU A 214 -4.07 -28.93 -3.07
N LYS A 215 -3.68 -30.18 -3.34
CA LYS A 215 -3.44 -30.69 -4.69
C LYS A 215 -4.67 -30.54 -5.59
N ASN A 216 -5.88 -30.65 -5.04
CA ASN A 216 -7.12 -30.51 -5.81
C ASN A 216 -7.37 -29.08 -6.32
N HIS A 217 -6.61 -28.10 -5.83
CA HIS A 217 -6.67 -26.70 -6.26
C HIS A 217 -5.54 -26.33 -7.23
N LEU A 218 -4.78 -27.31 -7.73
CA LEU A 218 -3.72 -27.08 -8.70
C LEU A 218 -4.26 -27.20 -10.13
N ASP A 219 -4.58 -26.05 -10.72
CA ASP A 219 -5.21 -25.94 -12.03
C ASP A 219 -4.22 -25.58 -13.14
N ASP A 220 -4.50 -26.00 -14.38
CA ASP A 220 -3.77 -25.52 -15.56
C ASP A 220 -4.09 -24.03 -15.81
N TYR A 221 -3.11 -23.28 -16.30
CA TYR A 221 -3.28 -21.87 -16.66
C TYR A 221 -4.32 -21.75 -17.79
N ARG A 222 -5.38 -20.94 -17.58
CA ARG A 222 -6.34 -20.57 -18.62
C ARG A 222 -5.84 -19.40 -19.47
#